data_AF-A0A916IGS4-F1
#
_entry.id   AF-A0A916IGS4-F1
#
_cell.length_a   1.000
_cell.length_b   1.000
_cell.length_c   1.000
_cell.angle_alpha   90.00
_cell.angle_beta   90.00
_cell.angle_gamma   90.00
#
_symmetry.space_group_name_H-M   'P 1'
#
loop_
_entity.id
_entity.type
_entity.pdbx_description
1 polymer ?
#
loop_
_entity_poly.entity_id
_entity_poly.type
_entity_poly.pdbx_seq_one_letter_code
_entity_poly.pdbx_strand_id
1 'polypeptide(L)'
;MPTTAPGSARPRWRRVAGRGVWTLFVVALAAAAGLVLGPAQRSEPPPSAEQLRRHFEASLRWMKVHEERVLADGNPMLWRMVRDAAALSGDATLSDMVRRHRERYFTRAPVDAWVLMLDPAATPSAALPSGLARLPEYMKLMAYGLTCDGALGATEVVSRQLRPNYCSTFAARRVLRQSKCATHQLAGVMLMAQRGCGDPARVAALTQALQDRVVEELSLDFVVRDEHLQRVLMLYWTGAPERVKPVWLNRLLRAQQPDGGWFYEADLSGWLPGRAPPASTDFHATAQGLLVIAMALQQGEAALGRAPQNRP
;
A
#
# COMPACT_ATOMS: atom_id res chain seq x y z
N MET A 1 51.80 25.51 -44.77
CA MET A 1 50.72 26.50 -45.00
C MET A 1 49.42 25.92 -44.47
N PRO A 2 48.83 26.45 -43.38
CA PRO A 2 47.50 26.06 -42.91
C PRO A 2 46.45 27.01 -43.49
N THR A 3 45.49 26.46 -44.21
CA THR A 3 44.30 27.16 -44.72
C THR A 3 43.31 27.36 -43.58
N THR A 4 43.20 28.60 -43.09
CA THR A 4 42.15 29.01 -42.15
C THR A 4 40.81 29.03 -42.87
N ALA A 5 39.93 28.06 -42.55
CA ALA A 5 38.58 28.01 -43.07
C ALA A 5 37.74 29.21 -42.54
N PRO A 6 36.91 29.85 -43.39
CA PRO A 6 36.08 30.98 -42.99
C PRO A 6 35.06 30.56 -41.93
N GLY A 7 35.08 31.27 -40.80
CA GLY A 7 34.15 31.06 -39.69
C GLY A 7 32.72 31.35 -40.12
N SER A 8 31.91 30.31 -40.29
CA SER A 8 30.48 30.46 -40.55
C SER A 8 29.80 31.12 -39.35
N ALA A 9 29.43 32.38 -39.50
CA ALA A 9 28.61 33.10 -38.54
C ALA A 9 27.23 32.41 -38.46
N ARG A 10 27.04 31.54 -37.47
CA ARG A 10 25.75 30.87 -37.25
C ARG A 10 24.68 31.95 -37.05
N PRO A 11 23.61 31.93 -37.85
CA PRO A 11 22.71 33.06 -37.91
C PRO A 11 21.93 33.22 -36.61
N ARG A 12 21.88 34.47 -36.12
CA ARG A 12 21.35 34.88 -34.80
C ARG A 12 19.87 34.46 -34.59
N TRP A 13 19.09 34.31 -35.67
CA TRP A 13 17.68 33.89 -35.63
C TRP A 13 17.47 32.47 -35.11
N ARG A 14 18.45 31.55 -35.28
CA ARG A 14 18.35 30.18 -34.75
C ARG A 14 18.33 30.11 -33.23
N ARG A 15 18.85 31.13 -32.53
CA ARG A 15 18.85 31.17 -31.06
C ARG A 15 17.53 31.67 -30.46
N VAL A 16 16.78 32.51 -31.18
CA VAL A 16 15.50 33.06 -30.71
C VAL A 16 14.37 32.04 -30.91
N ALA A 17 14.33 31.38 -32.08
CA ALA A 17 13.34 30.34 -32.36
C ALA A 17 13.45 29.15 -31.39
N GLY A 18 14.67 28.74 -31.02
CA GLY A 18 14.88 27.63 -30.08
C GLY A 18 14.37 27.91 -28.66
N ARG A 19 14.40 29.17 -28.21
CA ARG A 19 13.87 29.55 -26.88
C ARG A 19 12.35 29.49 -26.83
N GLY A 20 11.67 29.99 -27.88
CA GLY A 20 10.20 29.96 -27.95
C GLY A 20 9.64 28.53 -27.93
N VAL A 21 10.23 27.62 -28.73
CA VAL A 21 9.80 26.22 -28.78
C VAL A 21 10.02 25.50 -27.44
N TRP A 22 11.17 25.73 -26.79
CA TRP A 22 11.44 25.13 -25.48
C TRP A 22 10.45 25.60 -24.41
N THR A 23 10.15 26.91 -24.36
CA THR A 23 9.17 27.46 -23.42
C THR A 23 7.78 26.84 -23.65
N LEU A 24 7.32 26.76 -24.91
CA LEU A 24 6.03 26.14 -25.22
C LEU A 24 5.98 24.66 -24.82
N PHE A 25 7.07 23.92 -25.05
CA PHE A 25 7.17 22.52 -24.63
C PHE A 25 7.06 22.37 -23.10
N VAL A 26 7.79 23.18 -22.34
CA VAL A 26 7.74 23.16 -20.86
C VAL A 26 6.36 23.52 -20.34
N VAL A 27 5.70 24.53 -20.94
CA VAL A 27 4.34 24.93 -20.58
C VAL A 27 3.34 23.81 -20.89
N ALA A 28 3.43 23.17 -22.06
CA ALA A 28 2.58 22.05 -22.42
C ALA A 28 2.76 20.87 -21.48
N LEU A 29 4.00 20.55 -21.09
CA LEU A 29 4.30 19.49 -20.13
C LEU A 29 3.74 19.81 -18.74
N ALA A 30 3.89 21.06 -18.27
CA ALA A 30 3.33 21.50 -17.00
C ALA A 30 1.80 21.46 -16.99
N ALA A 31 1.16 21.88 -18.09
CA ALA A 31 -0.29 21.79 -18.24
C ALA A 31 -0.77 20.33 -18.25
N ALA A 32 -0.10 19.45 -18.99
CA ALA A 32 -0.40 18.01 -18.99
C ALA A 32 -0.22 17.39 -17.60
N ALA A 33 0.87 17.72 -16.89
CA ALA A 33 1.09 17.28 -15.52
C ALA A 33 0.00 17.79 -14.58
N GLY A 34 -0.42 19.05 -14.71
CA GLY A 34 -1.52 19.63 -13.94
C GLY A 34 -2.87 18.95 -14.20
N LEU A 35 -3.16 18.58 -15.46
CA LEU A 35 -4.37 17.84 -15.82
C LEU A 35 -4.38 16.42 -15.25
N VAL A 36 -3.23 15.75 -15.22
CA VAL A 36 -3.11 14.37 -14.72
C VAL A 36 -3.06 14.32 -13.19
N LEU A 37 -2.27 15.20 -12.55
CA LEU A 37 -2.02 15.19 -11.11
C LEU A 37 -3.04 16.03 -10.32
N GLY A 38 -3.63 17.06 -10.93
CA GLY A 38 -4.61 17.93 -10.30
C GLY A 38 -5.77 17.16 -9.66
N PRO A 39 -6.42 16.21 -10.37
CA PRO A 39 -7.47 15.38 -9.79
C PRO A 39 -7.04 14.55 -8.57
N ALA A 40 -5.76 14.16 -8.48
CA ALA A 40 -5.23 13.41 -7.34
C ALA A 40 -5.00 14.30 -6.11
N GLN A 41 -4.88 15.61 -6.28
CA GLN A 41 -4.56 16.59 -5.23
C GLN A 41 -5.71 17.56 -4.90
N ARG A 42 -6.86 17.44 -5.57
CA ARG A 42 -7.99 18.34 -5.32
C ARG A 42 -8.50 18.22 -3.88
N SER A 43 -8.99 19.33 -3.34
CA SER A 43 -9.71 19.31 -2.07
C SER A 43 -11.05 18.60 -2.26
N GLU A 44 -11.35 17.63 -1.40
CA GLU A 44 -12.65 16.96 -1.31
C GLU A 44 -13.06 16.94 0.17
N PRO A 45 -14.37 16.98 0.48
CA PRO A 45 -14.81 16.68 1.84
C PRO A 45 -14.49 15.22 2.20
N PRO A 46 -14.20 14.92 3.47
CA PRO A 46 -14.07 13.53 3.93
C PRO A 46 -15.38 12.76 3.69
N PRO A 47 -15.31 11.44 3.38
CA PRO A 47 -16.51 10.63 3.24
C PRO A 47 -17.30 10.59 4.54
N SER A 48 -18.62 10.57 4.46
CA SER A 48 -19.46 10.43 5.66
C SER A 48 -19.34 9.04 6.27
N ALA A 49 -19.63 8.91 7.57
CA ALA A 49 -19.68 7.61 8.23
C ALA A 49 -20.68 6.66 7.56
N GLU A 50 -21.80 7.17 7.06
CA GLU A 50 -22.79 6.38 6.33
C GLU A 50 -22.23 5.86 5.00
N GLN A 51 -21.51 6.71 4.25
CA GLN A 51 -20.81 6.28 3.04
C GLN A 51 -19.84 5.13 3.34
N LEU A 52 -18.99 5.31 4.35
CA LEU A 52 -18.02 4.30 4.76
C LEU A 52 -18.70 2.98 5.15
N ARG A 53 -19.80 3.02 5.93
CA ARG A 53 -20.56 1.82 6.31
C ARG A 53 -21.12 1.08 5.09
N ARG A 54 -21.72 1.79 4.13
CA ARG A 54 -22.23 1.17 2.90
C ARG A 54 -21.14 0.45 2.09
N HIS A 55 -19.96 1.08 1.96
CA HIS A 55 -18.82 0.46 1.28
C HIS A 55 -18.27 -0.75 2.05
N PHE A 56 -18.20 -0.68 3.39
CA PHE A 56 -17.80 -1.80 4.24
C PHE A 56 -18.75 -2.99 4.08
N GLU A 57 -20.06 -2.76 4.17
CA GLU A 57 -21.07 -3.80 4.01
C GLU A 57 -21.06 -4.43 2.61
N ALA A 58 -20.76 -3.65 1.57
CA ALA A 58 -20.57 -4.19 0.22
C ALA A 58 -19.37 -5.13 0.16
N SER A 59 -18.23 -4.76 0.76
CA SER A 59 -17.06 -5.64 0.87
C SER A 59 -17.35 -6.91 1.67
N LEU A 60 -18.12 -6.79 2.75
CA LEU A 60 -18.52 -7.95 3.55
C LEU A 60 -19.38 -8.92 2.73
N ARG A 61 -20.35 -8.41 1.97
CA ARG A 61 -21.15 -9.23 1.05
C ARG A 61 -20.29 -9.91 0.00
N TRP A 62 -19.33 -9.18 -0.59
CA TRP A 62 -18.37 -9.73 -1.53
C TRP A 62 -17.59 -10.91 -0.92
N MET A 63 -17.06 -10.73 0.29
CA MET A 63 -16.30 -11.77 1.01
C MET A 63 -17.13 -13.03 1.23
N LYS A 64 -18.43 -12.89 1.54
CA LYS A 64 -19.36 -14.03 1.70
C LYS A 64 -19.64 -14.73 0.37
N VAL A 65 -19.94 -13.97 -0.68
CA VAL A 65 -20.23 -14.54 -2.01
C VAL A 65 -19.03 -15.29 -2.58
N HIS A 66 -17.82 -14.83 -2.29
CA HIS A 66 -16.57 -15.44 -2.75
C HIS A 66 -15.85 -16.25 -1.67
N GLU A 67 -16.55 -16.67 -0.63
CA GLU A 67 -15.96 -17.25 0.59
C GLU A 67 -15.07 -18.45 0.31
N GLU A 68 -15.50 -19.38 -0.56
CA GLU A 68 -14.70 -20.58 -0.89
C GLU A 68 -13.33 -20.21 -1.47
N ARG A 69 -13.31 -19.27 -2.43
CA ARG A 69 -12.09 -18.75 -3.06
C ARG A 69 -11.23 -18.00 -2.03
N VAL A 70 -11.84 -17.19 -1.19
CA VAL A 70 -11.17 -16.44 -0.12
C VAL A 70 -10.50 -17.40 0.87
N LEU A 71 -11.23 -18.41 1.36
CA LEU A 71 -10.72 -19.44 2.29
C LEU A 71 -9.68 -20.37 1.68
N ALA A 72 -9.55 -20.41 0.35
CA ALA A 72 -8.50 -21.17 -0.34
C ALA A 72 -7.18 -20.38 -0.50
N ASP A 73 -7.19 -19.07 -0.26
CA ASP A 73 -5.98 -18.25 -0.29
C ASP A 73 -5.23 -18.38 1.04
N GLY A 74 -3.98 -18.86 0.97
CA GLY A 74 -3.13 -19.08 2.14
C GLY A 74 -2.24 -17.89 2.50
N ASN A 75 -2.46 -16.70 1.94
CA ASN A 75 -1.61 -15.54 2.21
C ASN A 75 -1.85 -14.99 3.63
N PRO A 76 -0.90 -15.14 4.56
CA PRO A 76 -1.08 -14.78 5.97
C PRO A 76 -1.25 -13.28 6.19
N MET A 77 -0.68 -12.44 5.31
CA MET A 77 -0.80 -10.99 5.42
C MET A 77 -2.22 -10.52 5.08
N LEU A 78 -2.86 -11.11 4.07
CA LEU A 78 -4.25 -10.79 3.73
C LEU A 78 -5.19 -11.21 4.86
N TRP A 79 -4.99 -12.39 5.43
CA TRP A 79 -5.80 -12.86 6.55
C TRP A 79 -5.58 -12.07 7.83
N ARG A 80 -4.39 -11.52 8.03
CA ARG A 80 -4.16 -10.53 9.06
C ARG A 80 -5.01 -9.28 8.83
N MET A 81 -5.13 -8.80 7.59
CA MET A 81 -6.00 -7.65 7.29
C MET A 81 -7.46 -7.96 7.63
N VAL A 82 -7.95 -9.15 7.29
CA VAL A 82 -9.32 -9.59 7.63
C VAL A 82 -9.52 -9.68 9.14
N ARG A 83 -8.54 -10.24 9.88
CA ARG A 83 -8.56 -10.29 11.35
C ARG A 83 -8.63 -8.90 11.96
N ASP A 84 -7.76 -8.00 11.52
CA ASP A 84 -7.72 -6.64 12.04
C ASP A 84 -9.03 -5.91 11.71
N ALA A 85 -9.60 -6.11 10.51
CA ALA A 85 -10.90 -5.57 10.14
C ALA A 85 -12.03 -6.13 11.04
N ALA A 86 -12.04 -7.43 11.31
CA ALA A 86 -13.00 -8.08 12.20
C ALA A 86 -12.93 -7.50 13.64
N ALA A 87 -11.72 -7.31 14.16
CA ALA A 87 -11.51 -6.75 15.49
C ALA A 87 -11.92 -5.27 15.58
N LEU A 88 -11.76 -4.51 14.48
CA LEU A 88 -12.18 -3.12 14.41
C LEU A 88 -13.69 -2.96 14.30
N SER A 89 -14.36 -3.79 13.49
CA SER A 89 -15.80 -3.68 13.22
C SER A 89 -16.67 -4.46 14.21
N GLY A 90 -16.12 -5.45 14.91
CA GLY A 90 -16.89 -6.41 15.70
C GLY A 90 -17.71 -7.38 14.84
N ASP A 91 -17.40 -7.51 13.54
CA ASP A 91 -18.19 -8.35 12.64
C ASP A 91 -17.93 -9.85 12.88
N ALA A 92 -19.00 -10.57 13.25
CA ALA A 92 -18.96 -11.98 13.56
C ALA A 92 -18.65 -12.86 12.32
N THR A 93 -19.03 -12.43 11.11
CA THR A 93 -18.72 -13.19 9.89
C THR A 93 -17.23 -13.17 9.62
N LEU A 94 -16.59 -12.00 9.65
CA LEU A 94 -15.15 -11.90 9.42
C LEU A 94 -14.36 -12.67 10.49
N SER A 95 -14.81 -12.61 11.74
CA SER A 95 -14.23 -13.38 12.85
C SER A 95 -14.31 -14.89 12.60
N ASP A 96 -15.46 -15.38 12.13
CA ASP A 96 -15.66 -16.79 11.76
C ASP A 96 -14.78 -17.22 10.58
N MET A 97 -14.69 -16.39 9.53
CA MET A 97 -13.83 -16.67 8.38
C MET A 97 -12.36 -16.80 8.79
N VAL A 98 -11.87 -15.89 9.65
CA VAL A 98 -10.49 -15.94 10.18
C VAL A 98 -10.24 -17.21 10.97
N ARG A 99 -11.20 -17.61 11.82
CA ARG A 99 -11.13 -18.87 12.59
C ARG A 99 -11.02 -20.08 11.65
N ARG A 100 -11.88 -20.18 10.64
CA ARG A 100 -11.87 -21.28 9.66
C ARG A 100 -10.59 -21.32 8.82
N HIS A 101 -10.07 -20.15 8.42
CA HIS A 101 -8.77 -20.09 7.76
C HIS A 101 -7.64 -20.61 8.67
N ARG A 102 -7.63 -20.19 9.94
CA ARG A 102 -6.64 -20.68 10.92
C ARG A 102 -6.70 -22.19 11.08
N GLU A 103 -7.90 -22.75 11.20
CA GLU A 103 -8.13 -24.19 11.28
C GLU A 103 -7.64 -24.93 10.02
N ARG A 104 -7.79 -24.32 8.85
CA ARG A 104 -7.37 -24.92 7.57
C ARG A 104 -5.84 -24.95 7.39
N TYR A 105 -5.14 -23.88 7.73
CA TYR A 105 -3.71 -23.72 7.39
C TYR A 105 -2.74 -23.88 8.56
N PHE A 106 -3.18 -23.69 9.80
CA PHE A 106 -2.29 -23.62 10.97
C PHE A 106 -2.58 -24.69 12.03
N THR A 107 -3.21 -25.81 11.65
CA THR A 107 -3.52 -26.93 12.56
C THR A 107 -2.39 -27.95 12.71
N ARG A 108 -1.37 -27.92 11.85
CA ARG A 108 -0.26 -28.90 11.87
C ARG A 108 1.04 -28.24 12.32
N ALA A 109 1.70 -28.86 13.29
CA ALA A 109 3.07 -28.53 13.65
C ALA A 109 4.06 -29.13 12.60
N PRO A 110 5.23 -28.52 12.36
CA PRO A 110 5.69 -27.23 12.86
C PRO A 110 4.96 -26.05 12.22
N VAL A 111 4.54 -25.09 13.04
CA VAL A 111 3.89 -23.88 12.55
C VAL A 111 4.98 -22.85 12.18
N ASP A 112 4.94 -22.38 10.94
CA ASP A 112 5.90 -21.39 10.45
C ASP A 112 5.74 -20.02 11.14
N ALA A 113 6.72 -19.14 10.96
CA ALA A 113 6.69 -17.80 11.56
C ALA A 113 5.51 -16.93 11.10
N TRP A 114 4.83 -17.27 10.00
CA TRP A 114 3.73 -16.48 9.49
C TRP A 114 2.45 -16.61 10.33
N VAL A 115 2.33 -17.64 11.16
CA VAL A 115 1.23 -17.74 12.13
C VAL A 115 1.17 -16.53 13.05
N LEU A 116 2.30 -15.88 13.33
CA LEU A 116 2.37 -14.66 14.13
C LEU A 116 1.57 -13.50 13.53
N MET A 117 1.28 -13.54 12.23
CA MET A 117 0.39 -12.56 11.59
C MET A 117 -1.06 -12.72 12.03
N LEU A 118 -1.49 -13.93 12.40
CA LEU A 118 -2.86 -14.23 12.83
C LEU A 118 -2.98 -14.39 14.34
N ASP A 119 -1.98 -14.98 14.97
CA ASP A 119 -1.89 -15.24 16.40
C ASP A 119 -0.56 -14.71 16.95
N PRO A 120 -0.52 -13.43 17.38
CA PRO A 120 0.71 -12.82 17.88
C PRO A 120 1.27 -13.46 19.16
N ALA A 121 0.44 -14.27 19.86
CA ALA A 121 0.80 -15.01 21.05
C ALA A 121 1.31 -16.44 20.73
N ALA A 122 1.21 -16.88 19.48
CA ALA A 122 1.75 -18.17 19.07
C ALA A 122 3.26 -18.24 19.31
N THR A 123 3.73 -19.43 19.69
CA THR A 123 5.17 -19.74 19.78
C THR A 123 5.56 -20.50 18.52
N PRO A 124 6.10 -19.83 17.48
CA PRO A 124 6.54 -20.53 16.28
C PRO A 124 7.65 -21.51 16.67
N SER A 125 7.70 -22.65 15.99
CA SER A 125 8.67 -23.71 16.31
C SER A 125 10.06 -23.37 15.75
N ALA A 126 10.64 -22.25 16.15
CA ALA A 126 12.02 -21.75 15.97
C ALA A 126 12.68 -21.80 14.56
N ALA A 127 12.10 -22.47 13.56
CA ALA A 127 12.62 -22.50 12.22
C ALA A 127 12.16 -21.22 11.50
N LEU A 128 13.12 -20.40 11.09
CA LEU A 128 12.92 -19.44 10.01
C LEU A 128 12.16 -20.15 8.87
N PRO A 129 11.21 -19.47 8.18
CA PRO A 129 10.44 -20.09 7.11
C PRO A 129 11.36 -20.89 6.20
N SER A 130 11.07 -22.18 6.01
CA SER A 130 11.86 -23.03 5.13
C SER A 130 11.91 -22.39 3.75
N GLY A 131 13.12 -22.08 3.27
CA GLY A 131 13.28 -21.32 2.03
C GLY A 131 13.28 -19.80 2.17
N LEU A 132 13.64 -19.23 3.33
CA LEU A 132 13.98 -17.81 3.51
C LEU A 132 14.85 -17.26 2.36
N ALA A 133 15.80 -18.04 1.86
CA ALA A 133 16.65 -17.67 0.71
C ALA A 133 15.84 -17.39 -0.58
N ARG A 134 14.72 -18.11 -0.80
CA ARG A 134 13.83 -18.00 -1.95
C ARG A 134 12.77 -16.91 -1.80
N LEU A 135 12.59 -16.36 -0.59
CA LEU A 135 11.63 -15.29 -0.37
C LEU A 135 12.08 -14.01 -1.11
N PRO A 136 11.14 -13.25 -1.69
CA PRO A 136 11.41 -11.88 -2.14
C PRO A 136 12.05 -11.04 -1.04
N GLU A 137 12.92 -10.09 -1.39
CA GLU A 137 13.66 -9.29 -0.40
C GLU A 137 12.76 -8.64 0.64
N TYR A 138 11.62 -8.07 0.23
CA TYR A 138 10.69 -7.41 1.15
C TYR A 138 10.08 -8.36 2.19
N MET A 139 9.84 -9.62 1.82
CA MET A 139 9.32 -10.64 2.74
C MET A 139 10.36 -11.00 3.81
N LYS A 140 11.67 -10.81 3.54
CA LYS A 140 12.73 -11.03 4.54
C LYS A 140 12.66 -9.98 5.65
N LEU A 141 12.38 -8.71 5.32
CA LEU A 141 12.15 -7.67 6.32
C LEU A 141 10.88 -7.96 7.13
N MET A 142 9.80 -8.40 6.48
CA MET A 142 8.56 -8.79 7.19
C MET A 142 8.79 -9.98 8.14
N ALA A 143 9.51 -11.01 7.67
CA ALA A 143 9.88 -12.15 8.50
C ALA A 143 10.70 -11.71 9.72
N TYR A 144 11.68 -10.82 9.53
CA TYR A 144 12.43 -10.21 10.64
C TYR A 144 11.51 -9.45 11.60
N GLY A 145 10.61 -8.62 11.07
CA GLY A 145 9.66 -7.86 11.89
C GLY A 145 8.68 -8.72 12.68
N LEU A 146 8.40 -9.95 12.25
CA LEU A 146 7.58 -10.90 13.01
C LEU A 146 8.36 -11.60 14.11
N THR A 147 9.56 -12.10 13.78
CA THR A 147 10.32 -13.02 14.64
C THR A 147 11.31 -12.31 15.56
N CYS A 148 11.73 -11.09 15.23
CA CYS A 148 12.89 -10.42 15.82
C CYS A 148 14.17 -11.27 15.77
N ASP A 149 14.28 -12.19 14.81
CA ASP A 149 15.42 -13.11 14.71
C ASP A 149 16.72 -12.36 14.38
N GLY A 150 17.71 -12.47 15.27
CA GLY A 150 18.97 -11.73 15.16
C GLY A 150 19.82 -12.14 13.95
N ALA A 151 19.79 -13.42 13.55
CA ALA A 151 20.54 -13.90 12.39
C ALA A 151 19.97 -13.34 11.09
N LEU A 152 18.63 -13.30 10.97
CA LEU A 152 17.93 -12.67 9.87
C LEU A 152 18.17 -11.15 9.86
N GLY A 153 18.11 -10.49 11.02
CA GLY A 153 18.42 -9.07 11.19
C GLY A 153 19.85 -8.70 10.78
N ALA A 154 20.81 -9.63 10.94
CA ALA A 154 22.20 -9.46 10.54
C ALA A 154 22.45 -9.67 9.03
N THR A 155 21.48 -10.16 8.26
CA THR A 155 21.65 -10.34 6.81
C THR A 155 21.79 -8.99 6.10
N GLU A 156 22.58 -8.96 5.02
CA GLU A 156 22.75 -7.74 4.21
C GLU A 156 21.40 -7.23 3.68
N VAL A 157 20.50 -8.13 3.26
CA VAL A 157 19.20 -7.77 2.69
C VAL A 157 18.31 -7.03 3.70
N VAL A 158 18.26 -7.47 4.95
CA VAL A 158 17.50 -6.78 6.01
C VAL A 158 18.21 -5.48 6.38
N SER A 159 19.53 -5.50 6.58
CA SER A 159 20.32 -4.31 6.91
C SER A 159 20.17 -3.18 5.89
N ARG A 160 20.14 -3.50 4.58
CA ARG A 160 19.87 -2.51 3.52
C ARG A 160 18.46 -1.95 3.61
N GLN A 161 17.46 -2.79 3.87
CA GLN A 161 16.07 -2.40 4.01
C GLN A 161 15.75 -1.62 5.29
N LEU A 162 16.66 -1.58 6.27
CA LEU A 162 16.53 -0.72 7.45
C LEU A 162 17.08 0.70 7.22
N ARG A 163 17.50 1.03 5.99
CA ARG A 163 17.97 2.37 5.63
C ARG A 163 16.80 3.21 5.09
N PRO A 164 16.62 4.46 5.54
CA PRO A 164 15.59 5.36 5.02
C PRO A 164 15.65 5.58 3.50
N ASN A 165 16.85 5.48 2.92
CA ASN A 165 17.10 5.70 1.50
C ASN A 165 17.12 4.41 0.66
N TYR A 166 16.72 3.25 1.21
CA TYR A 166 16.67 1.98 0.46
C TYR A 166 15.83 2.09 -0.82
N CYS A 167 14.65 2.70 -0.71
CA CYS A 167 13.75 2.91 -1.85
C CYS A 167 14.02 4.22 -2.61
N SER A 168 15.01 5.03 -2.22
CA SER A 168 15.19 6.40 -2.76
C SER A 168 16.08 6.49 -4.00
N THR A 169 16.55 5.37 -4.55
CA THR A 169 17.35 5.37 -5.79
C THR A 169 16.50 5.75 -7.01
N PHE A 170 16.29 7.05 -7.18
CA PHE A 170 15.62 7.70 -8.31
C PHE A 170 16.45 7.59 -9.58
N ALA A 171 16.25 6.50 -10.32
CA ALA A 171 16.27 6.57 -11.77
C ALA A 171 14.81 6.56 -12.23
N ALA A 172 14.43 7.41 -13.19
CA ALA A 172 13.06 7.45 -13.74
C ALA A 172 12.53 6.05 -14.15
N ARG A 173 13.43 5.12 -14.50
CA ARG A 173 13.12 3.70 -14.78
C ARG A 173 12.66 2.88 -13.56
N ARG A 174 12.98 3.29 -12.33
CA ARG A 174 12.66 2.57 -11.09
C ARG A 174 11.31 2.99 -10.49
N VAL A 175 10.87 4.24 -10.71
CA VAL A 175 9.53 4.72 -10.31
C VAL A 175 8.41 3.85 -10.91
N LEU A 176 8.58 3.40 -12.15
CA LEU A 176 7.62 2.51 -12.82
C LEU A 176 7.78 1.03 -12.42
N ARG A 177 8.93 0.61 -11.89
CA ARG A 177 9.26 -0.80 -11.60
C ARG A 177 9.22 -1.18 -10.13
N GLN A 178 9.31 -0.21 -9.22
CA GLN A 178 9.36 -0.41 -7.77
C GLN A 178 8.30 0.44 -7.06
N SER A 179 7.12 0.57 -7.66
CA SER A 179 5.99 1.33 -7.11
C SER A 179 5.61 0.94 -5.67
N LYS A 180 5.92 -0.28 -5.24
CA LYS A 180 5.56 -0.84 -3.93
C LYS A 180 6.70 -0.84 -2.89
N CYS A 181 7.90 -0.35 -3.24
CA CYS A 181 9.08 -0.51 -2.39
C CYS A 181 8.89 0.11 -1.00
N ALA A 182 8.57 1.41 -0.92
CA ALA A 182 8.43 2.11 0.35
C ALA A 182 7.27 1.54 1.17
N THR A 183 6.16 1.19 0.52
CA THR A 183 4.98 0.58 1.16
C THR A 183 5.29 -0.79 1.76
N HIS A 184 5.99 -1.67 1.03
CA HIS A 184 6.40 -2.97 1.56
C HIS A 184 7.46 -2.85 2.67
N GLN A 185 8.39 -1.90 2.54
CA GLN A 185 9.37 -1.58 3.58
C GLN A 185 8.65 -1.13 4.85
N LEU A 186 7.67 -0.22 4.72
CA LEU A 186 6.85 0.28 5.82
C LEU A 186 6.04 -0.84 6.48
N ALA A 187 5.51 -1.79 5.71
CA ALA A 187 4.82 -2.95 6.26
C ALA A 187 5.76 -3.83 7.12
N GLY A 188 7.02 -4.04 6.68
CA GLY A 188 8.02 -4.73 7.49
C GLY A 188 8.37 -3.98 8.78
N VAL A 189 8.57 -2.65 8.71
CA VAL A 189 8.88 -1.80 9.87
C VAL A 189 7.70 -1.72 10.85
N MET A 190 6.46 -1.71 10.36
CA MET A 190 5.25 -1.80 11.18
C MET A 190 5.26 -3.08 12.04
N LEU A 191 5.63 -4.22 11.44
CA LEU A 191 5.73 -5.49 12.17
C LEU A 191 6.81 -5.40 13.25
N MET A 192 7.97 -4.83 12.94
CA MET A 192 9.03 -4.58 13.92
C MET A 192 8.53 -3.75 15.10
N ALA A 193 7.84 -2.64 14.84
CA ALA A 193 7.31 -1.76 15.88
C ALA A 193 6.35 -2.50 16.82
N GLN A 194 5.45 -3.32 16.25
CA GLN A 194 4.48 -4.12 17.02
C GLN A 194 5.11 -5.22 17.86
N ARG A 195 6.26 -5.75 17.43
CA ARG A 195 6.98 -6.83 18.11
C ARG A 195 8.14 -6.34 18.98
N GLY A 196 8.42 -5.04 18.97
CA GLY A 196 9.56 -4.47 19.68
C GLY A 196 10.91 -4.91 19.10
N CYS A 197 10.99 -5.20 17.80
CA CYS A 197 12.26 -5.59 17.17
C CYS A 197 13.15 -4.37 16.92
N GLY A 198 14.42 -4.45 17.30
CA GLY A 198 15.41 -3.40 17.06
C GLY A 198 15.30 -2.21 18.03
N ASP A 199 15.98 -1.11 17.70
CA ASP A 199 15.95 0.11 18.51
C ASP A 199 14.66 0.90 18.27
N PRO A 200 13.83 1.16 19.30
CA PRO A 200 12.52 1.81 19.14
C PRO A 200 12.60 3.20 18.48
N ALA A 201 13.62 4.00 18.82
CA ALA A 201 13.77 5.35 18.28
C ALA A 201 14.11 5.30 16.78
N ARG A 202 15.00 4.39 16.36
CA ARG A 202 15.33 4.16 14.95
C ARG A 202 14.15 3.60 14.16
N VAL A 203 13.38 2.70 14.75
CA VAL A 203 12.15 2.17 14.11
C VAL A 203 11.12 3.27 13.91
N ALA A 204 10.88 4.12 14.92
CA ALA A 204 9.97 5.25 14.81
C ALA A 204 10.41 6.25 13.73
N ALA A 205 11.70 6.62 13.72
CA ALA A 205 12.25 7.51 12.70
C ALA A 205 12.14 6.94 11.28
N LEU A 206 12.41 5.63 11.11
CA LEU A 206 12.25 4.97 9.81
C LEU A 206 10.78 4.90 9.38
N THR A 207 9.86 4.61 10.31
CA THR A 207 8.41 4.65 10.06
C THR A 207 8.00 6.02 9.52
N GLN A 208 8.41 7.10 10.19
CA GLN A 208 8.08 8.47 9.76
C GLN A 208 8.62 8.79 8.36
N ALA A 209 9.90 8.47 8.11
CA ALA A 209 10.52 8.70 6.80
C ALA A 209 9.82 7.92 5.67
N LEU A 210 9.35 6.70 5.94
CA LEU A 210 8.61 5.90 4.98
C LEU A 210 7.18 6.39 4.79
N GLN A 211 6.52 6.89 5.84
CA GLN A 211 5.22 7.56 5.71
C GLN A 211 5.34 8.83 4.84
N ASP A 212 6.41 9.62 5.01
CA ASP A 212 6.70 10.78 4.15
C ASP A 212 6.82 10.37 2.69
N ARG A 213 7.53 9.26 2.44
CA ARG A 213 7.67 8.72 1.09
C ARG A 213 6.35 8.23 0.52
N VAL A 214 5.53 7.55 1.32
CA VAL A 214 4.20 7.07 0.90
C VAL A 214 3.27 8.23 0.55
N VAL A 215 3.33 9.34 1.31
CA VAL A 215 2.59 10.57 0.99
C VAL A 215 3.05 11.17 -0.34
N GLU A 216 4.35 11.25 -0.58
CA GLU A 216 4.89 11.73 -1.87
C GLU A 216 4.42 10.86 -3.04
N GLU A 217 4.47 9.53 -2.88
CA GLU A 217 4.03 8.59 -3.90
C GLU A 217 2.52 8.68 -4.14
N LEU A 218 1.68 8.77 -3.10
CA LEU A 218 0.24 9.04 -3.23
C LEU A 218 -0.03 10.37 -3.92
N SER A 219 0.85 11.36 -3.71
CA SER A 219 0.71 12.65 -4.35
C SER A 219 0.89 12.61 -5.88
N LEU A 220 1.63 11.62 -6.36
CA LEU A 220 1.87 11.36 -7.77
C LEU A 220 0.98 10.24 -8.34
N ASP A 221 0.18 9.60 -7.49
CA ASP A 221 -0.63 8.44 -7.85
C ASP A 221 -2.01 8.84 -8.38
N PHE A 222 -2.13 8.93 -9.70
CA PHE A 222 -3.37 9.30 -10.38
C PHE A 222 -4.23 8.09 -10.79
N VAL A 223 -3.79 6.85 -10.55
CA VAL A 223 -4.56 5.63 -10.87
C VAL A 223 -4.82 4.81 -9.61
N VAL A 224 -6.08 4.53 -9.31
CA VAL A 224 -6.39 3.64 -8.18
C VAL A 224 -6.12 2.20 -8.59
N ARG A 225 -5.13 1.59 -7.94
CA ARG A 225 -4.68 0.20 -8.08
C ARG A 225 -4.42 -0.40 -6.71
N ASP A 226 -4.01 -1.66 -6.66
CA ASP A 226 -3.40 -2.28 -5.47
C ASP A 226 -2.38 -1.36 -4.77
N GLU A 227 -1.48 -0.67 -5.50
CA GLU A 227 -0.54 0.25 -4.84
C GLU A 227 -1.21 1.42 -4.12
N HIS A 228 -2.29 1.95 -4.68
CA HIS A 228 -3.04 3.04 -4.07
C HIS A 228 -3.67 2.57 -2.75
N LEU A 229 -4.34 1.42 -2.79
CA LEU A 229 -4.96 0.80 -1.63
C LEU A 229 -3.92 0.50 -0.54
N GLN A 230 -2.80 -0.12 -0.90
CA GLN A 230 -1.72 -0.42 0.04
C GLN A 230 -1.13 0.84 0.68
N ARG A 231 -0.93 1.92 -0.08
CA ARG A 231 -0.37 3.17 0.48
C ARG A 231 -1.32 3.84 1.47
N VAL A 232 -2.60 3.97 1.10
CA VAL A 232 -3.63 4.48 2.01
C VAL A 232 -3.71 3.60 3.26
N LEU A 233 -3.76 2.28 3.06
CA LEU A 233 -3.73 1.29 4.13
C LEU A 233 -2.55 1.50 5.08
N MET A 234 -1.34 1.60 4.55
CA MET A 234 -0.14 1.70 5.39
C MET A 234 -0.11 2.99 6.21
N LEU A 235 -0.65 4.12 5.73
CA LEU A 235 -0.75 5.34 6.53
C LEU A 235 -1.71 5.15 7.72
N TYR A 236 -2.88 4.55 7.50
CA TYR A 236 -3.79 4.20 8.60
C TYR A 236 -3.16 3.19 9.57
N TRP A 237 -2.60 2.10 9.04
CA TRP A 237 -2.15 0.95 9.84
C TRP A 237 -0.90 1.26 10.68
N THR A 238 -0.14 2.29 10.29
CA THR A 238 1.02 2.80 11.04
C THR A 238 0.71 4.05 11.87
N GLY A 239 -0.56 4.38 12.06
CA GLY A 239 -1.00 5.43 12.98
C GLY A 239 -0.80 6.86 12.46
N ALA A 240 -0.82 7.06 11.14
CA ALA A 240 -0.74 8.39 10.52
C ALA A 240 -1.95 8.70 9.60
N PRO A 241 -3.20 8.48 10.07
CA PRO A 241 -4.39 8.74 9.26
C PRO A 241 -4.60 10.20 8.85
N GLU A 242 -4.16 11.15 9.67
CA GLU A 242 -4.26 12.59 9.42
C GLU A 242 -3.48 13.00 8.16
N ARG A 243 -2.55 12.15 7.72
CA ARG A 243 -1.80 12.33 6.48
C ARG A 243 -2.56 11.86 5.26
N VAL A 244 -3.65 11.10 5.42
CA VAL A 244 -4.48 10.63 4.31
C VAL A 244 -5.42 11.76 3.88
N LYS A 245 -5.21 12.29 2.67
CA LYS A 245 -6.12 13.29 2.12
C LYS A 245 -7.49 12.67 1.81
N PRO A 246 -8.60 13.38 2.08
CA PRO A 246 -9.95 12.93 1.74
C PRO A 246 -10.12 12.45 0.28
N VAL A 247 -9.49 13.13 -0.67
CA VAL A 247 -9.52 12.75 -2.10
C VAL A 247 -8.95 11.35 -2.34
N TRP A 248 -7.93 10.91 -1.62
CA TRP A 248 -7.35 9.58 -1.78
C TRP A 248 -8.32 8.50 -1.27
N LEU A 249 -8.90 8.72 -0.09
CA LEU A 249 -9.91 7.81 0.45
C LEU A 249 -11.16 7.76 -0.45
N ASN A 250 -11.68 8.89 -0.87
CA ASN A 250 -12.84 8.93 -1.77
C ASN A 250 -12.57 8.26 -3.12
N ARG A 251 -11.35 8.35 -3.65
CA ARG A 251 -10.95 7.63 -4.88
C ARG A 251 -10.93 6.12 -4.66
N LEU A 252 -10.41 5.65 -3.53
CA LEU A 252 -10.50 4.24 -3.14
C LEU A 252 -11.95 3.77 -3.08
N LEU A 253 -12.84 4.52 -2.41
CA LEU A 253 -14.26 4.17 -2.29
C LEU A 253 -14.97 4.13 -3.65
N ARG A 254 -14.70 5.11 -4.52
CA ARG A 254 -15.25 5.14 -5.90
C ARG A 254 -14.71 4.02 -6.80
N ALA A 255 -13.54 3.46 -6.48
CA ALA A 255 -12.96 2.35 -7.22
C ALA A 255 -13.53 0.98 -6.79
N GLN A 256 -14.34 0.92 -5.73
CA GLN A 256 -15.06 -0.29 -5.36
C GLN A 256 -16.04 -0.65 -6.48
N GLN A 257 -16.01 -1.92 -6.89
CA GLN A 257 -16.88 -2.43 -7.94
C GLN A 257 -18.30 -2.66 -7.41
N PRO A 258 -19.31 -2.78 -8.31
CA PRO A 258 -20.69 -3.02 -7.90
C PRO A 258 -20.92 -4.28 -7.06
N ASP A 259 -20.04 -5.28 -7.18
CA ASP A 259 -20.06 -6.51 -6.38
C ASP A 259 -19.49 -6.32 -4.96
N GLY A 260 -18.88 -5.16 -4.66
CA GLY A 260 -18.26 -4.84 -3.37
C GLY A 260 -16.76 -5.09 -3.28
N GLY A 261 -16.13 -5.66 -4.31
CA GLY A 261 -14.70 -5.93 -4.35
C GLY A 261 -13.88 -4.82 -5.02
N TRP A 262 -12.56 -5.02 -5.09
CA TRP A 262 -11.65 -4.19 -5.89
C TRP A 262 -10.85 -5.05 -6.86
N PHE A 263 -10.30 -4.41 -7.88
CA PHE A 263 -9.34 -5.02 -8.80
C PHE A 263 -7.91 -4.81 -8.31
N TYR A 264 -7.10 -5.86 -8.43
CA TYR A 264 -5.66 -5.82 -8.19
C TYR A 264 -4.93 -4.97 -9.24
N GLU A 265 -5.26 -5.19 -10.52
CA GLU A 265 -4.65 -4.45 -11.64
C GLU A 265 -5.47 -3.20 -11.99
N ALA A 266 -4.79 -2.16 -12.49
CA ALA A 266 -5.50 -0.99 -12.99
C ALA A 266 -6.42 -1.38 -14.13
N ASP A 267 -7.68 -1.03 -13.97
CA ASP A 267 -8.51 -0.82 -15.12
C ASP A 267 -8.22 0.54 -15.76
N LEU A 268 -7.29 0.56 -16.72
CA LEU A 268 -7.08 1.72 -17.58
C LEU A 268 -8.11 1.80 -18.71
N SER A 269 -9.05 0.85 -18.82
CA SER A 269 -10.03 0.85 -19.91
C SER A 269 -10.99 2.02 -19.85
N GLY A 270 -11.32 2.53 -18.66
CA GLY A 270 -12.07 3.77 -18.52
C GLY A 270 -11.38 5.00 -19.12
N TRP A 271 -10.06 4.95 -19.32
CA TRP A 271 -9.25 6.00 -19.95
C TRP A 271 -8.95 5.73 -21.43
N LEU A 272 -9.12 4.49 -21.89
CA LEU A 272 -8.82 4.05 -23.24
C LEU A 272 -10.08 3.45 -23.87
N PRO A 273 -10.75 4.16 -24.79
CA PRO A 273 -11.98 3.69 -25.40
C PRO A 273 -11.79 2.28 -26.00
N GLY A 274 -12.70 1.36 -25.68
CA GLY A 274 -12.78 0.03 -26.31
C GLY A 274 -12.01 -1.10 -25.63
N ARG A 275 -11.39 -0.90 -24.47
CA ARG A 275 -10.84 -2.00 -23.67
C ARG A 275 -11.90 -2.48 -22.66
N ALA A 276 -11.97 -3.77 -22.38
CA ALA A 276 -12.84 -4.28 -21.33
C ALA A 276 -12.11 -4.18 -19.97
N PRO A 277 -12.83 -3.89 -18.87
CA PRO A 277 -12.27 -4.00 -17.52
C PRO A 277 -11.74 -5.43 -17.26
N PRO A 278 -10.77 -5.60 -16.34
CA PRO A 278 -10.33 -6.92 -15.91
C PRO A 278 -11.53 -7.76 -15.42
N ALA A 279 -11.47 -9.07 -15.66
CA ALA A 279 -12.63 -9.95 -15.64
C ALA A 279 -13.26 -10.19 -14.25
N SER A 280 -12.56 -9.90 -13.15
CA SER A 280 -13.08 -10.11 -11.80
C SER A 280 -12.29 -9.37 -10.74
N THR A 281 -12.98 -8.93 -9.70
CA THR A 281 -12.41 -8.50 -8.42
C THR A 281 -11.70 -9.64 -7.69
N ASP A 282 -10.74 -9.30 -6.82
CA ASP A 282 -9.90 -10.27 -6.13
C ASP A 282 -9.80 -10.04 -4.62
N PHE A 283 -9.39 -11.09 -3.91
CA PHE A 283 -9.30 -11.10 -2.46
C PHE A 283 -8.20 -10.16 -1.94
N HIS A 284 -7.07 -10.05 -2.65
CA HIS A 284 -5.93 -9.26 -2.22
C HIS A 284 -6.30 -7.78 -2.11
N ALA A 285 -6.88 -7.20 -3.16
CA ALA A 285 -7.35 -5.82 -3.15
C ALA A 285 -8.54 -5.62 -2.20
N THR A 286 -9.46 -6.60 -2.13
CA THR A 286 -10.65 -6.49 -1.29
C THR A 286 -10.34 -6.55 0.21
N ALA A 287 -9.40 -7.37 0.65
CA ALA A 287 -8.96 -7.41 2.04
C ALA A 287 -8.34 -6.07 2.48
N GLN A 288 -7.56 -5.43 1.60
CA GLN A 288 -6.99 -4.11 1.86
C GLN A 288 -8.08 -3.04 1.98
N GLY A 289 -9.00 -2.98 1.00
CA GLY A 289 -10.11 -2.03 1.00
C GLY A 289 -10.99 -2.17 2.24
N LEU A 290 -11.34 -3.42 2.59
CA LEU A 290 -12.12 -3.75 3.79
C LEU A 290 -11.46 -3.20 5.07
N LEU A 291 -10.15 -3.44 5.26
CA LEU A 291 -9.43 -2.96 6.44
C LEU A 291 -9.29 -1.44 6.46
N VAL A 292 -8.99 -0.80 5.32
CA VAL A 292 -8.94 0.68 5.24
C VAL A 292 -10.25 1.29 5.70
N ILE A 293 -11.38 0.77 5.22
CA ILE A 293 -12.70 1.30 5.57
C ILE A 293 -13.00 1.08 7.06
N ALA A 294 -12.63 -0.09 7.62
CA ALA A 294 -12.80 -0.35 9.05
C ALA A 294 -12.02 0.65 9.93
N MET A 295 -10.76 0.96 9.56
CA MET A 295 -9.96 1.97 10.27
C MET A 295 -10.52 3.39 10.13
N ALA A 296 -10.98 3.76 8.92
CA ALA A 296 -11.60 5.06 8.69
C ALA A 296 -12.89 5.25 9.50
N LEU A 297 -13.72 4.20 9.62
CA LEU A 297 -14.92 4.20 10.47
C LEU A 297 -14.57 4.43 11.94
N GLN A 298 -13.60 3.67 12.46
CA GLN A 298 -13.17 3.78 13.86
C GLN A 298 -12.69 5.19 14.19
N GLN A 299 -11.93 5.82 13.29
CA GLN A 299 -11.42 7.17 13.52
C GLN A 299 -12.49 8.25 13.43
N GLY A 300 -13.45 8.11 12.51
CA GLY A 300 -14.61 8.98 12.46
C GLY A 300 -15.41 8.93 13.77
N GLU A 301 -15.54 7.76 14.39
CA GLU A 301 -16.22 7.60 15.67
C GLU A 301 -15.42 8.21 16.83
N ALA A 302 -14.09 8.02 16.86
CA ALA A 302 -13.21 8.63 17.85
C ALA A 302 -13.24 10.17 17.78
N ALA A 303 -13.24 10.74 16.57
CA ALA A 303 -13.33 12.19 16.36
C ALA A 303 -14.67 12.79 16.85
N LEU A 304 -15.73 11.98 16.91
CA LEU A 304 -17.03 12.36 17.46
C LEU A 304 -17.14 12.17 18.99
N GLY A 305 -16.04 11.84 19.66
CA GLY A 305 -16.01 11.61 21.11
C GLY A 305 -16.80 10.38 21.56
N ARG A 306 -17.13 9.47 20.63
CA ARG A 306 -17.75 8.19 21.00
C ARG A 306 -16.64 7.30 21.52
N ALA A 307 -16.72 6.96 22.81
CA ALA A 307 -15.80 5.99 23.39
C ALA A 307 -15.81 4.71 22.52
N PRO A 308 -14.64 4.12 22.22
CA PRO A 308 -14.63 2.83 21.57
C PRO A 308 -15.46 1.89 22.44
N GLN A 309 -16.47 1.24 21.85
CA GLN A 309 -17.29 0.27 22.57
C GLN A 309 -16.33 -0.72 23.25
N ASN A 310 -16.40 -0.79 24.58
CA ASN A 310 -15.46 -1.53 25.42
C ASN A 310 -15.20 -2.91 24.82
N ARG A 311 -13.95 -3.14 24.40
CA ARG A 311 -13.50 -4.46 23.93
C ARG A 311 -13.24 -5.36 25.14
N PRO A 312 -13.72 -6.61 25.14
CA PRO A 312 -13.20 -7.63 26.06
C PRO A 312 -11.72 -7.94 25.77
#